data_AF-A0A183E1V7-F1
#
_entry.id   AF-A0A183E1V7-F1
#
_cell.length_a   1.000
_cell.length_b   1.000
_cell.length_c   1.000
_cell.angle_alpha   90.00
_cell.angle_beta   90.00
_cell.angle_gamma   90.00
#
_symmetry.space_group_name_H-M   'P 1'
#
loop_
_entity.id
_entity.type
_entity.pdbx_description
1 polymer ?
#
loop_
_entity_poly.entity_id
_entity_poly.type
_entity_poly.pdbx_seq_one_letter_code
_entity_poly.pdbx_strand_id
1 'polypeptide(L)'
;MRQSYVKGNPYHAKDGLDSFFYIFNEHGRLKDSYLTISNLRTMLSMDTRSDILVWDKVGEFTNDELRMADIEWPGGKTNPPVDTADKFHLKIVTLNEPPFIIVSDVDPDTGSCPGSGGSICFWDVQQHQQDVVHINRTLNKCCSGYCIDLLEKLANDIGFTYTLYKFKVENLWDLDRTEIDVQDESVEDTEKAMVLVEQSIKRLKDEH
;
A
#
# COMPACT_ATOMS: atom_id res chain seq x y z
N MET A 1 -12.69 -43.24 9.60
CA MET A 1 -11.71 -42.46 8.82
C MET A 1 -10.37 -43.17 8.91
N ARG A 2 -9.77 -43.63 7.79
CA ARG A 2 -8.46 -44.29 7.81
C ARG A 2 -7.38 -43.22 7.96
N GLN A 3 -6.60 -43.27 9.03
CA GLN A 3 -5.40 -42.45 9.17
C GLN A 3 -4.31 -43.03 8.26
N SER A 4 -3.79 -42.21 7.34
CA SER A 4 -2.66 -42.56 6.49
C SER A 4 -1.35 -42.21 7.20
N TYR A 5 -0.45 -43.19 7.27
CA TYR A 5 0.87 -43.05 7.88
C TYR A 5 1.94 -43.27 6.82
N VAL A 6 2.94 -42.40 6.78
CA VAL A 6 4.11 -42.59 5.93
C VAL A 6 5.32 -42.83 6.83
N LYS A 7 5.98 -43.97 6.63
CA LYS A 7 7.22 -44.30 7.35
C LYS A 7 8.36 -43.46 6.78
N GLY A 8 9.03 -42.68 7.63
CA GLY A 8 10.18 -41.87 7.25
C GLY A 8 11.41 -42.70 6.89
N ASN A 9 12.29 -42.15 6.04
CA ASN A 9 13.56 -42.76 5.68
C ASN A 9 14.55 -42.66 6.86
N PRO A 10 15.06 -43.79 7.39
CA PRO A 10 15.95 -43.80 8.57
C PRO A 10 17.32 -43.12 8.35
N TYR A 11 17.66 -42.73 7.11
CA TYR A 11 18.93 -42.07 6.78
C TYR A 11 18.79 -40.58 6.44
N HIS A 12 17.60 -40.00 6.56
CA HIS A 12 17.42 -38.57 6.32
C HIS A 12 17.93 -37.75 7.50
N ALA A 13 18.75 -36.73 7.21
CA ALA A 13 19.32 -35.85 8.23
C ALA A 13 18.20 -35.06 8.92
N LYS A 14 17.96 -35.40 10.20
CA LYS A 14 17.28 -34.64 11.26
C LYS A 14 16.50 -33.41 10.76
N ASP A 15 15.28 -33.63 10.29
CA ASP A 15 14.25 -32.60 10.05
C ASP A 15 13.63 -32.07 11.36
N GLY A 16 14.26 -32.35 12.51
CA GLY A 16 13.78 -31.94 13.83
C GLY A 16 12.61 -32.77 14.35
N LEU A 17 12.09 -33.72 13.57
CA LEU A 17 11.04 -34.64 13.97
C LEU A 17 11.67 -35.97 14.36
N ASP A 18 11.71 -36.28 15.65
CA ASP A 18 12.16 -37.57 16.18
C ASP A 18 11.14 -38.71 15.89
N SER A 19 10.22 -38.51 14.94
CA SER A 19 9.13 -39.41 14.62
C SER A 19 9.36 -40.17 13.31
N PHE A 20 9.49 -41.49 13.41
CA PHE A 20 9.55 -42.39 12.24
C PHE A 20 8.26 -42.47 11.42
N PHE A 21 7.19 -41.79 11.86
CA PHE A 21 5.87 -41.83 11.25
C PHE A 21 5.35 -40.40 11.07
N TYR A 22 5.11 -40.02 9.82
CA TYR A 22 4.47 -38.75 9.48
C TYR A 22 2.96 -38.94 9.39
N ILE A 23 2.21 -37.98 9.96
CA ILE A 23 0.75 -37.94 9.93
C ILE A 23 0.34 -36.74 9.09
N PHE A 24 -0.62 -36.94 8.18
CA PHE A 24 -1.17 -35.86 7.35
C PHE A 24 -2.63 -35.62 7.71
N ASN A 25 -3.06 -34.36 7.64
CA ASN A 25 -4.46 -34.01 7.81
C ASN A 25 -5.27 -34.31 6.52
N GLU A 26 -6.60 -34.11 6.58
CA GLU A 26 -7.50 -34.32 5.44
C GLU A 26 -7.18 -33.46 4.21
N HIS A 27 -6.44 -32.36 4.40
CA HIS A 27 -5.97 -31.46 3.35
C HIS A 27 -4.56 -31.83 2.83
N GLY A 28 -3.98 -32.94 3.28
CA GLY A 28 -2.66 -33.41 2.86
C GLY A 28 -1.49 -32.61 3.45
N ARG A 29 -1.71 -31.79 4.50
CA ARG A 29 -0.64 -31.09 5.22
C ARG A 29 -0.09 -31.94 6.34
N LEU A 30 1.23 -31.87 6.55
CA LEU A 30 1.90 -32.55 7.65
C LEU A 30 1.37 -32.02 9.00
N LYS A 31 0.93 -32.92 9.85
CA LYS A 31 0.54 -32.64 11.23
C LYS A 31 1.79 -32.50 12.10
N ASP A 32 1.74 -31.62 13.08
CA ASP A 32 2.83 -31.36 14.04
C ASP A 32 4.15 -30.96 13.34
N SER A 33 4.02 -30.22 12.23
CA SER A 33 5.15 -29.74 11.43
C SER A 33 6.10 -28.88 12.25
N TYR A 34 7.40 -29.14 12.13
CA TYR A 34 8.47 -28.30 12.67
C TYR A 34 9.00 -27.38 11.58
N LEU A 35 8.80 -26.07 11.73
CA LEU A 35 9.25 -25.05 10.78
C LEU A 35 10.38 -24.24 11.39
N THR A 36 11.37 -23.90 10.58
CA THR A 36 12.46 -23.00 10.96
C THR A 36 12.23 -21.63 10.32
N ILE A 37 12.31 -20.57 11.12
CA ILE A 37 12.25 -19.19 10.65
C ILE A 37 13.69 -18.70 10.48
N SER A 38 13.99 -18.15 9.29
CA SER A 38 15.30 -17.58 8.97
C SER A 38 15.19 -16.10 8.60
N ASN A 39 16.17 -15.31 9.01
CA ASN A 39 16.30 -13.88 8.72
C ASN A 39 17.54 -13.68 7.84
N LEU A 40 17.40 -12.86 6.80
CA LEU A 40 18.50 -12.53 5.89
C LEU A 40 19.29 -11.36 6.45
N ARG A 41 20.57 -11.58 6.77
CA ARG A 41 21.45 -10.59 7.41
C ARG A 41 22.65 -10.27 6.56
N THR A 42 23.14 -9.05 6.69
CA THR A 42 24.39 -8.62 6.04
C THR A 42 25.56 -8.89 6.97
N MET A 43 26.55 -9.64 6.50
CA MET A 43 27.78 -9.96 7.22
C MET A 43 28.99 -9.47 6.42
N LEU A 44 30.03 -9.02 7.11
CA LEU A 44 31.30 -8.65 6.48
C LEU A 44 32.11 -9.91 6.17
N SER A 45 32.33 -10.18 4.88
CA SER A 45 33.27 -11.22 4.47
C SER A 45 34.70 -10.78 4.78
N MET A 46 35.39 -11.53 5.64
CA MET A 46 36.79 -11.24 5.96
C MET A 46 37.73 -11.42 4.76
N ASP A 47 37.37 -12.25 3.79
CA ASP A 47 38.20 -12.56 2.62
C ASP A 47 38.12 -11.46 1.55
N THR A 48 36.91 -10.94 1.30
CA THR A 48 36.65 -9.97 0.22
C THR A 48 36.43 -8.53 0.70
N ARG A 49 36.41 -8.27 2.02
CA ARG A 49 36.02 -6.98 2.63
C ARG A 49 34.72 -6.41 2.05
N SER A 50 33.81 -7.30 1.66
CA SER A 50 32.54 -6.97 1.05
C SER A 50 31.40 -7.49 1.90
N ASP A 51 30.28 -6.79 1.83
CA ASP A 51 29.04 -7.24 2.42
C ASP A 51 28.54 -8.50 1.69
N ILE A 52 28.22 -9.53 2.46
CA ILE A 52 27.60 -10.77 1.99
C ILE A 52 26.28 -10.98 2.70
N LEU A 53 25.31 -11.55 1.99
CA LEU A 53 24.01 -11.89 2.55
C LEU A 53 24.03 -13.32 3.06
N VAL A 54 23.62 -13.52 4.31
CA VAL A 54 23.60 -14.83 4.97
C VAL A 54 22.24 -15.08 5.60
N TRP A 55 21.71 -16.29 5.42
CA TRP A 55 20.51 -16.74 6.11
C TRP A 55 20.86 -17.21 7.52
N ASP A 56 20.38 -16.49 8.52
CA ASP A 56 20.53 -16.83 9.93
C ASP A 56 19.22 -17.39 10.48
N LYS A 57 19.28 -18.41 11.34
CA LYS A 57 18.09 -19.01 11.96
C LYS A 57 17.67 -18.15 13.14
N VAL A 58 16.45 -17.61 13.09
CA VAL A 58 15.91 -16.70 14.12
C VAL A 58 14.70 -17.24 14.84
N GLY A 59 14.18 -18.41 14.45
CA GLY A 59 13.05 -18.97 15.17
C GLY A 59 12.67 -20.37 14.76
N GLU A 60 11.74 -20.92 15.52
CA GLU A 60 11.16 -22.24 15.34
C GLU A 60 9.65 -22.16 15.58
N PHE A 61 8.88 -22.82 14.74
CA PHE A 61 7.44 -22.98 14.92
C PHE A 61 7.10 -24.46 14.94
N THR A 62 6.52 -24.92 16.04
CA THR A 62 6.16 -26.33 16.23
C THR A 62 5.00 -26.44 17.20
N ASN A 63 4.07 -27.37 16.97
CA ASN A 63 2.90 -27.59 17.82
C ASN A 63 2.10 -26.30 18.10
N ASP A 64 1.93 -25.46 17.08
CA ASP A 64 1.29 -24.14 17.17
C ASP A 64 1.97 -23.15 18.14
N GLU A 65 3.19 -23.45 18.58
CA GLU A 65 4.01 -22.58 19.42
C GLU A 65 5.11 -21.94 18.57
N LEU A 66 5.17 -20.61 18.58
CA LEU A 66 6.19 -19.82 17.92
C LEU A 66 7.25 -19.37 18.93
N ARG A 67 8.51 -19.71 18.66
CA ARG A 67 9.68 -19.24 19.41
C ARG A 67 10.57 -18.42 18.51
N MET A 68 10.77 -17.16 18.86
CA MET A 68 11.55 -16.19 18.08
C MET A 68 12.71 -15.64 18.90
N ALA A 69 13.85 -15.50 18.26
CA ALA A 69 14.99 -14.71 18.68
C ALA A 69 14.91 -13.30 18.07
N ASP A 70 15.97 -12.50 18.25
CA ASP A 70 16.07 -11.16 17.68
C ASP A 70 16.02 -11.18 16.14
N ILE A 71 15.43 -10.15 15.53
CA ILE A 71 15.18 -10.02 14.08
C ILE A 71 15.82 -8.74 13.59
N GLU A 72 16.60 -8.83 12.51
CA GLU A 72 17.11 -7.65 11.83
C GLU A 72 16.16 -7.28 10.69
N TRP A 73 15.70 -6.03 10.73
CA TRP A 73 14.85 -5.42 9.72
C TRP A 73 15.72 -4.68 8.68
N PRO A 74 15.18 -4.43 7.47
CA PRO A 74 15.91 -3.73 6.42
C PRO A 74 16.60 -2.45 6.91
N GLY A 75 17.89 -2.32 6.58
CA GLY A 75 18.74 -1.23 7.05
C GLY A 75 19.38 -1.44 8.41
N GLY A 76 19.49 -2.68 8.90
CA GLY A 76 20.18 -3.01 10.15
C GLY A 76 19.41 -2.60 11.40
N LYS A 77 18.08 -2.51 11.32
CA LYS A 77 17.23 -2.04 12.43
C LYS A 77 16.79 -3.23 13.29
N THR A 78 16.81 -3.08 14.61
CA THR A 78 16.34 -4.11 15.56
C THR A 78 14.83 -4.04 15.79
N ASN A 79 14.25 -2.85 15.64
CA ASN A 79 12.82 -2.66 15.80
C ASN A 79 12.13 -2.84 14.44
N PRO A 80 10.92 -3.43 14.42
CA PRO A 80 10.13 -3.48 13.21
C PRO A 80 9.97 -2.07 12.65
N PRO A 81 9.95 -1.92 11.31
CA PRO A 81 9.51 -0.66 10.73
C PRO A 81 8.16 -0.33 11.37
N VAL A 82 8.05 0.88 11.91
CA VAL A 82 6.77 1.41 12.36
C VAL A 82 5.82 1.19 11.19
N ASP A 83 4.68 0.56 11.43
CA ASP A 83 3.62 0.40 10.43
C ASP A 83 3.09 1.81 10.15
N THR A 84 3.86 2.62 9.42
CA THR A 84 3.34 3.79 8.74
C THR A 84 2.45 3.21 7.69
N ALA A 85 1.17 3.18 8.04
CA ALA A 85 0.08 2.81 7.19
C ALA A 85 0.16 3.59 5.86
N ASP A 86 0.84 2.99 4.88
CA ASP A 86 0.49 3.16 3.48
C ASP A 86 -1.01 2.82 3.26
N LYS A 87 -1.66 2.17 4.24
CA LYS A 87 -3.09 1.87 4.31
C LYS A 87 -4.01 3.08 4.53
N PHE A 88 -3.52 4.28 4.88
CA PHE A 88 -4.33 5.50 4.99
C PHE A 88 -3.85 6.61 4.04
N HIS A 89 -3.31 6.26 2.86
CA HIS A 89 -3.06 7.24 1.80
C HIS A 89 -4.14 7.18 0.72
N LEU A 90 -4.98 8.20 0.62
CA LEU A 90 -6.09 8.26 -0.34
C LEU A 90 -5.68 8.94 -1.66
N LYS A 91 -6.12 8.39 -2.79
CA LYS A 91 -6.05 9.07 -4.08
C LYS A 91 -7.42 9.69 -4.37
N ILE A 92 -7.48 11.01 -4.40
CA ILE A 92 -8.73 11.76 -4.51
C ILE A 92 -8.76 12.46 -5.87
N VAL A 93 -9.84 12.26 -6.60
CA VAL A 93 -10.05 12.88 -7.91
C VAL A 93 -10.98 14.08 -7.74
N THR A 94 -10.62 15.20 -8.37
CA THR A 94 -11.33 16.48 -8.24
C THR A 94 -11.50 17.20 -9.58
N LEU A 95 -12.56 17.99 -9.69
CA LEU A 95 -12.82 18.91 -10.81
C LEU A 95 -12.54 20.37 -10.36
N ASN A 96 -12.26 21.26 -11.32
CA ASN A 96 -12.29 22.70 -11.06
C ASN A 96 -13.74 23.19 -11.08
N GLU A 97 -14.28 23.49 -9.90
CA GLU A 97 -15.65 23.94 -9.69
C GLU A 97 -15.70 25.09 -8.67
N PRO A 98 -15.45 26.34 -9.11
CA PRO A 98 -15.56 27.50 -8.24
C PRO A 98 -17.02 27.69 -7.75
N PRO A 99 -17.26 28.00 -6.46
CA PRO A 99 -16.28 28.39 -5.44
C PRO A 99 -15.76 27.23 -4.57
N PHE A 100 -16.21 26.00 -4.82
CA PHE A 100 -15.91 24.84 -3.98
C PHE A 100 -14.46 24.37 -4.14
N ILE A 101 -13.98 24.30 -5.39
CA ILE A 101 -12.61 23.92 -5.74
C ILE A 101 -12.11 24.84 -6.85
N ILE A 102 -11.06 25.60 -6.55
CA ILE A 102 -10.45 26.61 -7.40
C ILE A 102 -9.02 26.17 -7.70
N VAL A 103 -8.68 26.17 -8.99
CA VAL A 103 -7.35 25.77 -9.47
C VAL A 103 -6.54 26.98 -9.89
N SER A 104 -5.35 27.14 -9.29
CA SER A 104 -4.38 28.18 -9.61
C SER A 104 -3.00 27.61 -9.90
N ASP A 105 -2.10 28.44 -10.41
CA ASP A 105 -0.70 28.07 -10.58
C ASP A 105 0.03 27.96 -9.24
N VAL A 106 1.01 27.07 -9.19
CA VAL A 106 2.01 27.06 -8.11
C VAL A 106 2.93 28.27 -8.27
N ASP A 107 3.48 28.74 -7.16
CA ASP A 107 4.53 29.75 -7.18
C ASP A 107 5.76 29.22 -7.93
N PRO A 108 6.27 29.95 -8.94
CA PRO A 108 7.32 29.45 -9.83
C PRO A 108 8.68 29.28 -9.15
N ASP A 109 8.93 30.02 -8.07
CA ASP A 109 10.21 30.02 -7.35
C ASP A 109 10.23 28.94 -6.26
N THR A 110 9.11 28.78 -5.54
CA THR A 110 8.99 27.87 -4.40
C THR A 110 8.37 26.52 -4.74
N GLY A 111 7.65 26.42 -5.87
CA GLY A 111 6.89 25.23 -6.26
C GLY A 111 5.72 24.90 -5.32
N SER A 112 5.34 25.84 -4.46
CA SER A 112 4.29 25.69 -3.43
C SER A 112 3.08 26.56 -3.75
N CYS A 113 1.98 26.37 -3.01
CA CYS A 113 0.81 27.21 -3.19
C CYS A 113 1.00 28.62 -2.64
N PRO A 114 0.52 29.65 -3.35
CA PRO A 114 0.64 31.02 -2.89
C PRO A 114 -0.23 31.22 -1.63
N GLY A 115 0.39 31.63 -0.54
CA GLY A 115 -0.28 31.82 0.75
C GLY A 115 -0.35 30.54 1.60
N SER A 116 -1.17 30.56 2.66
CA SER A 116 -1.36 29.42 3.57
C SER A 116 -2.57 28.54 3.20
N GLY A 117 -3.16 28.75 2.03
CA GLY A 117 -4.38 28.06 1.60
C GLY A 117 -4.16 27.23 0.34
N GLY A 118 -4.70 26.02 0.35
CA GLY A 118 -4.69 25.10 -0.78
C GLY A 118 -3.62 24.01 -0.71
N SER A 119 -3.89 22.93 -1.44
CA SER A 119 -3.04 21.74 -1.54
C SER A 119 -2.54 21.56 -2.97
N ILE A 120 -1.35 20.98 -3.12
CA ILE A 120 -0.81 20.61 -4.43
C ILE A 120 -1.67 19.50 -5.05
N CYS A 121 -2.03 19.67 -6.33
CA CYS A 121 -2.80 18.69 -7.08
C CYS A 121 -2.15 18.41 -8.45
N PHE A 122 -2.20 17.13 -8.86
CA PHE A 122 -1.68 16.66 -10.14
C PHE A 122 -2.70 16.95 -11.24
N TRP A 123 -2.36 17.90 -12.13
CA TRP A 123 -3.31 18.40 -13.11
C TRP A 123 -3.15 17.76 -14.49
N ASP A 124 -1.91 17.63 -14.95
CA ASP A 124 -1.62 17.03 -16.25
C ASP A 124 -0.18 16.53 -16.35
N VAL A 125 0.18 15.94 -17.49
CA VAL A 125 1.58 15.67 -17.87
C VAL A 125 1.90 16.53 -19.08
N GLN A 126 2.84 17.46 -18.94
CA GLN A 126 3.36 18.19 -20.10
C GLN A 126 4.36 17.30 -20.83
N GLN A 127 4.07 16.98 -22.09
CA GLN A 127 5.03 16.40 -23.01
C GLN A 127 5.81 17.53 -23.67
N HIS A 128 7.03 17.77 -23.21
CA HIS A 128 7.96 18.63 -23.94
C HIS A 128 8.73 17.78 -24.95
N GLN A 129 8.50 18.00 -26.25
CA GLN A 129 9.42 17.58 -27.30
C GLN A 129 10.59 18.56 -27.31
N GLN A 130 11.65 18.25 -26.58
CA GLN A 130 12.97 18.76 -26.89
C GLN A 130 13.75 17.61 -27.51
N ASP A 131 14.41 17.90 -28.64
CA ASP A 131 15.09 16.92 -29.48
C ASP A 131 15.81 15.84 -28.66
N VAL A 132 15.39 14.58 -28.87
CA VAL A 132 15.99 13.32 -28.41
C VAL A 132 15.62 12.81 -26.99
N VAL A 133 14.91 13.56 -26.13
CA VAL A 133 14.44 13.00 -24.83
C VAL A 133 13.00 13.41 -24.51
N HIS A 134 12.09 12.43 -24.45
CA HIS A 134 10.76 12.62 -23.88
C HIS A 134 10.87 12.84 -22.37
N ILE A 135 10.85 14.09 -21.91
CA ILE A 135 10.74 14.41 -20.49
C ILE A 135 9.26 14.58 -20.16
N ASN A 136 8.68 13.56 -19.54
CA ASN A 136 7.32 13.64 -18.98
C ASN A 136 7.39 14.45 -17.69
N ARG A 137 7.01 15.73 -17.72
CA ARG A 137 6.94 16.55 -16.50
C ARG A 137 5.50 16.57 -15.99
N THR A 138 5.31 16.11 -14.75
CA THR A 138 4.04 16.27 -14.04
C THR A 138 3.77 17.76 -13.81
N LEU A 139 2.60 18.21 -14.27
CA LEU A 139 2.10 19.56 -14.09
C LEU A 139 1.33 19.64 -12.77
N ASN A 140 1.99 20.21 -11.78
CA ASN A 140 1.40 20.48 -10.48
C ASN A 140 0.67 21.83 -10.52
N LYS A 141 -0.50 21.87 -9.90
CA LYS A 141 -1.32 23.08 -9.68
C LYS A 141 -1.66 23.19 -8.20
N CYS A 142 -2.22 24.33 -7.82
CA CYS A 142 -2.78 24.56 -6.50
C CYS A 142 -4.29 24.43 -6.55
N CYS A 143 -4.81 23.49 -5.77
CA CYS A 143 -6.23 23.31 -5.57
C CYS A 143 -6.59 23.91 -4.21
N SER A 144 -7.55 24.83 -4.19
CA SER A 144 -8.01 25.55 -2.99
C SER A 144 -9.53 25.65 -2.97
N GLY A 145 -10.12 26.10 -1.87
CA GLY A 145 -11.56 26.30 -1.74
C GLY A 145 -12.17 25.39 -0.67
N TYR A 146 -13.48 25.55 -0.46
CA TYR A 146 -14.20 24.94 0.67
C TYR A 146 -13.99 23.42 0.80
N CYS A 147 -14.02 22.70 -0.33
CA CYS A 147 -13.85 21.25 -0.29
C CYS A 147 -12.42 20.82 0.05
N ILE A 148 -11.41 21.62 -0.31
CA ILE A 148 -10.01 21.35 0.02
C ILE A 148 -9.75 21.63 1.51
N ASP A 149 -10.29 22.74 2.03
CA ASP A 149 -10.15 23.10 3.45
C ASP A 149 -10.82 22.03 4.35
N LEU A 150 -12.01 21.55 3.96
CA LEU A 150 -12.70 20.47 4.66
C LEU A 150 -11.91 19.16 4.59
N LEU A 151 -11.34 18.83 3.42
CA LEU A 151 -10.54 17.63 3.23
C LEU A 151 -9.28 17.65 4.11
N GLU A 152 -8.57 18.78 4.17
CA GLU A 152 -7.42 18.97 5.05
C GLU A 152 -7.81 18.81 6.52
N LYS A 153 -8.97 19.36 6.91
CA LYS A 153 -9.50 19.18 8.27
C LYS A 153 -9.79 17.72 8.59
N LEU A 154 -10.42 16.98 7.67
CA LEU A 154 -10.70 15.55 7.83
C LEU A 154 -9.42 14.72 7.90
N ALA A 155 -8.43 15.03 7.06
CA ALA A 155 -7.13 14.37 7.06
C ALA A 155 -6.42 14.52 8.42
N ASN A 156 -6.45 15.72 8.99
CA ASN A 156 -5.87 16.02 10.29
C ASN A 156 -6.64 15.36 11.46
N ASP A 157 -7.97 15.36 11.40
CA ASP A 157 -8.81 14.83 12.49
C ASP A 157 -8.84 13.29 12.52
N ILE A 158 -8.80 12.64 11.35
CA ILE A 158 -8.87 11.17 11.22
C ILE A 158 -7.47 10.54 11.13
N GLY A 159 -6.47 11.29 10.64
CA GLY A 159 -5.09 10.81 10.51
C GLY A 159 -4.80 10.07 9.21
N PHE A 160 -5.39 10.51 8.10
CA PHE A 160 -5.05 9.99 6.76
C PHE A 160 -4.25 11.03 5.95
N THR A 161 -3.51 10.55 4.95
CA THR A 161 -2.84 11.40 3.96
C THR A 161 -3.53 11.27 2.61
N TYR A 162 -3.38 12.25 1.72
CA TYR A 162 -4.01 12.17 0.41
C TYR A 162 -3.17 12.79 -0.70
N THR A 163 -3.46 12.38 -1.92
CA THR A 163 -2.99 12.99 -3.15
C THR A 163 -4.18 13.38 -4.02
N LEU A 164 -4.17 14.62 -4.53
CA LEU A 164 -5.21 15.15 -5.42
C LEU A 164 -4.86 14.99 -6.90
N TYR A 165 -5.82 14.52 -7.69
CA TYR A 165 -5.72 14.36 -9.14
C TYR A 165 -6.86 15.08 -9.86
N LYS A 166 -6.56 15.68 -11.00
CA LYS A 166 -7.59 16.21 -11.90
C LYS A 166 -8.45 15.09 -12.46
N PHE A 167 -9.76 15.29 -12.42
CA PHE A 167 -10.73 14.50 -13.17
C PHE A 167 -10.54 14.71 -14.68
N LYS A 168 -10.32 13.62 -15.41
CA LYS A 168 -10.38 13.57 -16.88
C LYS A 168 -11.51 12.65 -17.28
N VAL A 169 -12.21 12.95 -18.37
CA VAL A 169 -13.28 12.09 -18.91
C VAL A 169 -12.76 10.67 -19.24
N GLU A 170 -11.47 10.53 -19.58
CA GLU A 170 -10.81 9.23 -19.74
C GLU A 170 -10.79 8.39 -18.44
N ASN A 171 -10.76 9.05 -17.27
CA ASN A 171 -10.82 8.38 -15.96
C ASN A 171 -12.21 7.81 -15.65
N LEU A 172 -13.24 8.17 -16.43
CA LEU A 172 -14.58 7.60 -16.32
C LEU A 172 -14.55 6.09 -16.67
N TRP A 173 -13.73 5.70 -17.65
CA TRP A 173 -13.57 4.30 -18.06
C TRP A 173 -12.75 3.46 -17.06
N ASP A 174 -11.90 4.09 -16.24
CA ASP A 174 -11.17 3.41 -15.16
C ASP A 174 -12.05 3.22 -13.90
N LEU A 175 -13.04 4.09 -13.69
CA LEU A 175 -14.07 3.90 -12.65
C LEU A 175 -15.06 2.78 -13.01
N ASP A 176 -15.23 2.47 -14.29
CA ASP A 176 -16.08 1.39 -14.81
C ASP A 176 -15.47 -0.02 -14.61
N ARG A 177 -14.17 -0.12 -14.27
CA ARG A 177 -13.51 -1.41 -13.95
C ARG A 177 -13.71 -1.87 -12.51
N THR A 178 -14.17 -1.00 -11.62
CA THR A 178 -14.78 -1.43 -10.35
C THR A 178 -16.28 -1.53 -10.59
N GLU A 179 -16.69 -2.65 -11.18
CA GLU A 179 -18.06 -3.04 -11.55
C GLU A 179 -19.17 -2.31 -10.75
N ILE A 180 -19.63 -1.17 -11.27
CA ILE A 180 -20.88 -0.53 -10.91
C ILE A 180 -21.51 -0.08 -12.23
N ASP A 181 -22.37 -0.96 -12.74
CA ASP A 181 -23.18 -0.76 -13.94
C ASP A 181 -24.08 0.48 -13.73
N VAL A 182 -23.68 1.63 -14.28
CA VAL A 182 -24.54 2.82 -14.36
C VAL A 182 -24.97 2.96 -15.80
N GLN A 183 -26.07 2.28 -16.13
CA GLN A 183 -26.84 2.60 -17.32
C GLN A 183 -27.38 4.03 -17.20
N ASP A 184 -27.11 4.75 -18.29
CA ASP A 184 -27.95 5.76 -18.91
C ASP A 184 -27.56 7.24 -18.74
N GLU A 185 -27.70 7.88 -19.90
CA GLU A 185 -27.14 9.12 -20.38
C GLU A 185 -27.72 10.37 -19.70
N SER A 186 -26.84 11.37 -19.64
CA SER A 186 -27.14 12.80 -19.73
C SER A 186 -27.71 13.49 -18.47
N VAL A 187 -26.91 14.44 -17.98
CA VAL A 187 -27.29 15.54 -17.09
C VAL A 187 -27.62 15.13 -15.64
N GLU A 188 -26.64 14.54 -14.95
CA GLU A 188 -26.74 14.34 -13.48
C GLU A 188 -25.37 14.16 -12.79
N ASP A 189 -24.28 14.64 -13.39
CA ASP A 189 -22.92 14.25 -12.98
C ASP A 189 -22.43 14.94 -11.68
N THR A 190 -22.92 16.15 -11.36
CA THR A 190 -22.56 16.84 -10.12
C THR A 190 -23.33 16.31 -8.91
N GLU A 191 -24.62 16.00 -9.09
CA GLU A 191 -25.45 15.41 -8.03
C GLU A 191 -25.01 13.97 -7.74
N LYS A 192 -24.68 13.17 -8.77
CA LYS A 192 -24.17 11.80 -8.59
C LYS A 192 -22.81 11.77 -7.89
N ALA A 193 -21.88 12.67 -8.24
CA ALA A 193 -20.59 12.76 -7.56
C ALA A 193 -20.74 13.13 -6.07
N MET A 194 -21.65 14.05 -5.74
CA MET A 194 -21.92 14.46 -4.36
C MET A 194 -22.58 13.32 -3.55
N VAL A 195 -23.53 12.59 -4.14
CA VAL A 195 -24.17 11.42 -3.51
C VAL A 195 -23.15 10.31 -3.21
N LEU A 196 -22.18 10.09 -4.10
CA LEU A 196 -21.12 9.08 -3.90
C LEU A 196 -20.15 9.43 -2.76
N VAL A 197 -19.86 10.72 -2.57
CA VAL A 197 -19.07 11.21 -1.43
C VAL A 197 -19.83 11.00 -0.12
N GLU A 198 -21.13 11.33 -0.08
CA GLU A 198 -21.96 11.12 1.13
C GLU A 198 -22.09 9.63 1.51
N GLN A 199 -22.25 8.74 0.53
CA GLN A 199 -22.34 7.30 0.77
C GLN A 199 -21.01 6.71 1.27
N SER A 200 -19.89 7.19 0.74
CA SER A 200 -18.56 6.80 1.22
C SER A 200 -18.31 7.27 2.66
N ILE A 201 -18.73 8.50 3.00
CA ILE A 201 -18.63 9.05 4.36
C ILE A 201 -19.55 8.30 5.35
N LYS A 202 -20.76 7.89 4.92
CA LYS A 202 -21.65 7.06 5.74
C LYS A 202 -21.04 5.70 6.07
N ARG A 203 -20.46 5.01 5.09
CA ARG A 203 -19.79 3.72 5.33
C ARG A 203 -18.63 3.84 6.32
N LEU A 204 -17.86 4.93 6.26
CA LEU A 204 -16.76 5.18 7.20
C LEU A 204 -17.25 5.46 8.63
N LYS A 205 -18.49 5.91 8.82
CA LYS A 205 -19.08 6.13 10.15
C LYS A 205 -19.67 4.86 10.77
N ASP A 206 -20.00 3.86 9.96
CA ASP A 206 -20.60 2.61 10.44
C ASP A 206 -19.54 1.55 10.83
N GLU A 207 -18.25 1.78 10.53
CA GLU A 207 -17.12 0.93 10.95
C GLU A 207 -16.45 1.36 12.28
N HIS A 208 -17.05 2.31 13.01
CA HIS A 208 -16.61 2.75 14.35
C HIS A 208 -17.72 2.70 15.40
#